data_AF-A0A837HG41-F1
#
_entry.id   AF-A0A837HG41-F1
#
_cell.length_a   1.000
_cell.length_b   1.000
_cell.length_c   1.000
_cell.angle_alpha   90.00
_cell.angle_beta   90.00
_cell.angle_gamma   90.00
#
_symmetry.space_group_name_H-M   'P 1'
#
loop_
_entity.id
_entity.type
_entity.pdbx_description
1 polymer ?
#
loop_
_entity_poly.entity_id
_entity_poly.type
_entity_poly.pdbx_seq_one_letter_code
_entity_poly.pdbx_strand_id
1 'polypeptide(L)' 'MCYNCGCDIPDDNMGKPDATGSSLTNKSFEELAKAWDMTVEEAKKNTYKLPKTQFGEK' A
#
# COMPACT_ATOMS: atom_id res chain seq x y z
N MET A 1 9.97 -11.44 6.40
CA MET A 1 9.43 -11.29 5.04
C MET A 1 9.52 -9.82 4.67
N CYS A 2 10.40 -9.46 3.74
CA CYS A 2 10.52 -8.09 3.23
C CYS A 2 9.96 -8.09 1.81
N TYR A 3 8.64 -7.96 1.69
CA TYR A 3 7.96 -7.87 0.40
C TYR A 3 7.30 -6.50 0.34
N ASN A 4 7.85 -5.62 -0.50
CA ASN A 4 7.23 -4.49 -1.18
C ASN A 4 6.36 -3.49 -0.37
N CYS A 5 6.22 -3.63 0.94
CA CYS A 5 5.34 -2.80 1.80
C CYS A 5 6.13 -1.92 2.78
N GLY A 6 7.45 -1.77 2.56
CA GLY A 6 8.36 -1.28 3.59
C GLY A 6 8.45 -2.29 4.73
N CYS A 7 9.66 -2.58 5.20
CA CYS A 7 9.83 -3.48 6.34
C CYS A 7 9.39 -2.76 7.63
N ASP A 8 8.08 -2.72 7.90
CA ASP A 8 7.41 -2.04 9.04
C ASP A 8 7.61 -0.51 9.13
N ILE A 9 8.05 0.13 8.03
CA ILE A 9 8.25 1.58 7.94
C ILE A 9 7.40 2.11 6.77
N PRO A 10 6.17 2.58 7.03
CA PRO A 10 5.23 2.97 5.97
C PRO A 10 5.64 4.24 5.21
N ASP A 11 6.67 4.95 5.68
CA ASP A 11 7.21 6.16 5.04
C ASP A 11 8.56 5.91 4.33
N ASP A 12 9.12 4.70 4.45
CA ASP A 12 10.39 4.35 3.81
C ASP A 12 10.14 3.62 2.49
N ASN A 13 10.54 4.25 1.40
CA ASN A 13 10.45 3.68 0.08
C ASN A 13 11.63 2.75 -0.25
N MET A 14 12.55 2.51 0.69
CA MET A 14 13.71 1.64 0.57
C MET A 14 14.62 2.05 -0.61
N GLY A 15 14.69 3.35 -0.88
CA GLY A 15 15.45 3.93 -2.00
C GLY A 15 14.80 3.70 -3.37
N LYS A 16 13.50 3.37 -3.42
CA LYS A 16 12.72 3.21 -4.66
C LYS A 16 11.77 4.38 -4.88
N PRO A 17 11.39 4.72 -6.12
CA PRO A 17 10.44 5.80 -6.36
C PRO A 17 9.02 5.41 -5.89
N ASP A 18 8.41 6.25 -5.03
CA ASP A 18 7.09 6.02 -4.39
C ASP A 18 5.97 5.70 -5.38
N ALA A 19 6.06 6.22 -6.60
CA ALA A 19 5.03 6.19 -7.63
C ALA A 19 5.23 5.07 -8.67
N THR A 20 6.25 4.21 -8.52
CA THR A 20 6.60 3.16 -9.52
C THR A 20 6.29 1.74 -9.07
N GLY A 21 5.51 1.57 -8.00
CA GLY A 21 5.03 0.25 -7.56
C GLY A 21 6.11 -0.66 -6.96
N SER A 22 7.26 -0.10 -6.56
CA SER A 22 8.35 -0.86 -5.94
C SER A 22 8.20 -1.00 -4.43
N SER A 23 7.64 0.02 -3.77
CA SER A 23 7.36 0.05 -2.33
C SER A 23 5.99 0.72 -2.12
N LEU A 24 5.12 0.06 -1.36
CA LEU A 24 3.81 0.60 -0.96
C LEU A 24 4.00 1.43 0.31
N THR A 25 3.94 2.75 0.17
CA THR A 25 4.13 3.72 1.26
C THR A 25 2.84 4.52 1.53
N ASN A 26 2.83 5.37 2.57
CA ASN A 26 1.75 6.31 2.83
C ASN A 26 1.44 7.20 1.62
N LYS A 27 2.47 7.66 0.91
CA LYS A 27 2.31 8.44 -0.31
C LYS A 27 1.65 7.64 -1.44
N SER A 28 1.98 6.35 -1.57
CA SER A 28 1.28 5.48 -2.52
C SER A 28 -0.22 5.42 -2.21
N PHE A 29 -0.61 5.38 -0.93
CA PHE A 29 -2.02 5.40 -0.53
C PHE A 29 -2.71 6.76 -0.78
N GLU A 30 -1.99 7.88 -0.67
CA GLU A 30 -2.51 9.20 -1.04
C GLU A 30 -2.78 9.30 -2.55
N GLU A 31 -1.84 8.82 -3.37
CA GLU A 31 -1.99 8.81 -4.82
C GLU A 31 -3.13 7.87 -5.26
N LEU A 32 -3.26 6.69 -4.62
CA LEU A 32 -4.38 5.77 -4.82
C LEU A 32 -5.72 6.42 -4.41
N ALA A 33 -5.80 7.02 -3.23
CA ALA A 33 -7.00 7.68 -2.75
C ALA A 33 -7.49 8.75 -3.75
N LYS A 34 -6.57 9.57 -4.25
CA LYS A 34 -6.86 10.59 -5.25
C LYS A 34 -7.29 10.00 -6.60
N ALA A 35 -6.61 8.97 -7.09
CA ALA A 35 -6.90 8.38 -8.40
C ALA A 35 -8.28 7.68 -8.44
N TRP A 36 -8.75 7.20 -7.29
CA TRP A 36 -9.97 6.41 -7.17
C TRP A 36 -11.11 7.15 -6.46
N ASP A 37 -10.94 8.45 -6.20
CA ASP A 37 -11.94 9.30 -5.52
C ASP A 37 -12.44 8.70 -4.19
N MET A 38 -11.51 8.22 -3.37
CA MET A 38 -11.77 7.63 -2.06
C MET A 38 -10.88 8.23 -0.98
N THR A 39 -11.14 7.92 0.29
CA THR A 39 -10.27 8.33 1.40
C THR A 39 -8.99 7.48 1.45
N VAL A 40 -7.93 8.03 2.03
CA VAL A 40 -6.68 7.29 2.30
C VAL A 40 -6.93 6.04 3.17
N GLU A 41 -7.88 6.13 4.11
CA GLU A 41 -8.27 5.00 4.95
C GLU A 41 -8.94 3.88 4.14
N GLU A 42 -9.86 4.23 3.22
CA GLU A 42 -10.47 3.26 2.31
C GLU A 42 -9.44 2.62 1.37
N ALA A 43 -8.50 3.40 0.84
CA ALA A 43 -7.42 2.89 0.00
C ALA A 43 -6.57 1.85 0.76
N LYS A 44 -6.21 2.12 2.03
CA LYS A 44 -5.51 1.17 2.90
C LYS A 44 -6.32 -0.08 3.17
N LYS A 45 -7.60 0.04 3.55
CA LYS A 45 -8.49 -1.09 3.83
C LYS A 45 -8.69 -1.98 2.60
N ASN A 46 -8.94 -1.39 1.44
CA ASN A 46 -9.15 -2.10 0.19
C ASN A 46 -7.87 -2.85 -0.24
N THR A 47 -6.71 -2.20 -0.11
CA THR A 47 -5.42 -2.82 -0.41
C THR A 47 -5.10 -3.97 0.53
N TYR A 48 -5.44 -3.87 1.83
CA TYR A 48 -5.27 -4.96 2.80
C TYR A 48 -6.23 -6.13 2.56
N LYS A 49 -7.46 -5.85 2.13
CA LYS A 49 -8.49 -6.88 1.87
C LYS A 49 -8.09 -7.85 0.74
N LEU A 50 -7.38 -7.35 -0.28
CA LEU A 50 -6.96 -8.15 -1.43
C LEU A 50 -6.06 -9.35 -1.03
N PRO A 51 -4.88 -9.17 -0.40
CA PRO A 51 -4.03 -10.27 0.03
C PRO A 51 -4.74 -11.14 1.08
N LYS A 52 -5.50 -10.55 2.01
CA LYS A 52 -6.27 -11.30 3.01
C LYS A 52 -7.24 -12.31 2.37
N THR A 53 -7.93 -11.89 1.30
CA THR A 53 -8.82 -12.77 0.52
C THR A 53 -8.04 -13.86 -0.23
N GLN A 54 -6.87 -13.52 -0.79
CA GLN A 54 -6.05 -14.46 -1.57
C GLN A 54 -5.39 -15.54 -0.71
N PHE A 55 -5.01 -15.21 0.53
CA PHE A 55 -4.36 -16.14 1.46
C PHE A 55 -5.35 -16.90 2.36
N GLY A 56 -6.66 -16.67 2.20
CA GLY A 56 -7.69 -17.38 2.96
C GLY A 56 -7.72 -17.02 4.44
N GLU A 57 -7.01 -15.97 4.85
CA GLU A 57 -7.06 -15.43 6.20
C GLU A 57 -8.42 -14.73 6.37
N LYS A 58 -9.31 -15.29 7.21
CA LYS A 58 -10.64 -14.71 7.47
C LYS A 58 -10.59 -13.46 8.33
#